data_AF-A0A2G9S764-F1
#
_entry.id   AF-A0A2G9S764-F1
#
_cell.length_a   1.000
_cell.length_b   1.000
_cell.length_c   1.000
_cell.angle_alpha   90.00
_cell.angle_beta   90.00
_cell.angle_gamma   90.00
#
_symmetry.space_group_name_H-M   'P 1'
#
loop_
_entity.id
_entity.type
_entity.pdbx_description
1 polymer ?
#
loop_
_entity_poly.entity_id
_entity_poly.type
_entity_poly.pdbx_seq_one_letter_code
_entity_poly.pdbx_strand_id
1 'polypeptide(L)'
;MQCLVDLLSVNPHTGLAADFFLYCLKKLSPVTPVEGEELRPSSGDSLLDIERKLTLRYQSQEKYLQLLQVLSVLCEKISDSIFTDVKQVVEFVLMTLERACSSLSTSEEATVATQTLSMAMGLVAAMLGAVELTSTDFKYLKRLLPVLENLSRSHPEPVIQELASDLRVTIATHCAVPLTHGASEGHDSDKMEGKTQKPKRDHLTSDMLNIQEVLKSATDGNVPTRAAALRTLTRLLEQRHPKVTEHREQVMQLFLDNLEQEDSFVYLSAIQGVAVLSGYIPDRVLPILLTQYNNSASPNNKTLSPETRMKMGEALMRCTRTLGKCLHCVYDRRISYFHCTFLW
;
A
#
# COMPACT_ATOMS: atom_id res chain seq x y z
N MET A 1 27.87 23.58 -2.06
CA MET A 1 27.05 22.38 -1.84
C MET A 1 27.47 21.61 -0.60
N GLN A 2 28.74 21.19 -0.47
CA GLN A 2 29.20 20.46 0.72
C GLN A 2 28.95 21.23 2.04
N CYS A 3 29.32 22.52 2.11
CA CYS A 3 29.08 23.33 3.31
C CYS A 3 27.60 23.48 3.68
N LEU A 4 26.68 23.40 2.70
CA LEU A 4 25.24 23.46 2.95
C LEU A 4 24.75 22.16 3.60
N VAL A 5 25.21 21.02 3.09
CA VAL A 5 24.93 19.70 3.70
C VAL A 5 25.50 19.67 5.11
N ASP A 6 26.75 20.08 5.29
CA ASP A 6 27.40 20.07 6.59
C ASP A 6 26.63 20.95 7.58
N LEU A 7 26.15 22.14 7.14
CA LEU A 7 25.33 23.05 7.94
C LEU A 7 23.97 22.44 8.33
N LEU A 8 23.27 21.82 7.38
CA LEU A 8 21.97 21.20 7.62
C LEU A 8 22.09 19.95 8.52
N SER A 9 23.23 19.28 8.49
CA SER A 9 23.55 18.13 9.34
C SER A 9 23.97 18.50 10.77
N VAL A 10 24.27 19.78 11.07
CA VAL A 10 24.72 20.19 12.42
C VAL A 10 23.65 19.92 13.49
N ASN A 11 22.35 20.01 13.13
CA ASN A 11 21.25 19.83 14.08
C ASN A 11 20.04 19.09 13.44
N PRO A 12 20.11 17.75 13.32
CA PRO A 12 19.05 16.96 12.67
C PRO A 12 17.70 17.08 13.39
N HIS A 13 17.68 17.30 14.71
CA HIS A 13 16.46 17.36 15.51
C HIS A 13 15.60 18.61 15.32
N THR A 14 16.08 19.63 14.60
CA THR A 14 15.34 20.87 14.39
C THR A 14 14.31 20.77 13.27
N GLY A 15 14.35 19.70 12.46
CA GLY A 15 13.51 19.56 11.28
C GLY A 15 13.89 20.50 10.12
N LEU A 16 14.89 21.37 10.29
CA LEU A 16 15.30 22.38 9.31
C LEU A 16 15.70 21.77 7.96
N ALA A 17 16.36 20.61 7.98
CA ALA A 17 16.75 19.90 6.75
C ALA A 17 15.52 19.47 5.94
N ALA A 18 14.50 18.91 6.59
CA ALA A 18 13.23 18.59 5.93
C ALA A 18 12.49 19.84 5.45
N ASP A 19 12.41 20.89 6.26
CA ASP A 19 11.73 22.14 5.85
C ASP A 19 12.40 22.77 4.63
N PHE A 20 13.74 22.78 4.59
CA PHE A 20 14.49 23.24 3.43
C PHE A 20 14.28 22.33 2.21
N PHE A 21 14.28 21.01 2.41
CA PHE A 21 14.01 20.04 1.35
C PHE A 21 12.61 20.21 0.76
N LEU A 22 11.58 20.33 1.60
CA LEU A 22 10.20 20.59 1.19
C LEU A 22 10.08 21.94 0.46
N TYR A 23 10.77 22.97 0.94
CA TYR A 23 10.83 24.26 0.26
C TYR A 23 11.43 24.12 -1.15
N CYS A 24 12.52 23.37 -1.29
CA CYS A 24 13.13 23.08 -2.58
C CYS A 24 12.18 22.30 -3.51
N LEU A 25 11.51 21.26 -3.02
CA LEU A 25 10.50 20.53 -3.79
C LEU A 25 9.34 21.43 -4.24
N LYS A 26 8.94 22.39 -3.41
CA LYS A 26 7.83 23.31 -3.72
C LYS A 26 8.19 24.26 -4.84
N LYS A 27 9.46 24.64 -4.91
CA LYS A 27 10.01 25.42 -6.02
C LYS A 27 10.17 24.60 -7.31
N LEU A 28 10.24 23.27 -7.22
CA LEU A 28 10.18 22.39 -8.40
C LEU A 28 8.76 22.15 -8.92
N SER A 29 7.74 22.24 -8.05
CA SER A 29 6.35 22.06 -8.50
C SER A 29 6.05 23.15 -9.54
N PRO A 30 5.69 22.76 -10.77
CA PRO A 30 5.48 23.75 -11.81
C PRO A 30 4.26 24.56 -11.42
N VAL A 31 4.47 25.86 -11.20
CA VAL A 31 3.40 26.83 -11.34
C VAL A 31 3.08 26.84 -12.83
N THR A 32 2.32 25.87 -13.33
CA THR A 32 1.91 25.82 -14.74
C THR A 32 0.87 26.93 -15.00
N PRO A 33 0.84 27.53 -16.21
CA PRO A 33 1.08 26.85 -17.48
C PRO A 33 1.91 27.66 -18.50
N VAL A 34 3.18 27.30 -18.76
CA VAL A 34 3.87 27.79 -19.96
C VAL A 34 4.96 26.83 -20.47
N GLU A 35 4.61 25.58 -20.73
CA GLU A 35 5.46 24.74 -21.60
C GLU A 35 4.84 24.51 -22.98
N GLY A 36 3.55 24.83 -23.17
CA GLY A 36 2.84 24.61 -24.44
C GLY A 36 2.43 25.86 -25.25
N GLU A 37 2.11 27.01 -24.64
CA GLU A 37 1.36 28.08 -25.35
C GLU A 37 2.10 29.40 -25.64
N GLU A 38 3.12 29.86 -24.89
CA GLU A 38 3.72 31.18 -25.14
C GLU A 38 4.88 31.21 -26.15
N LEU A 39 5.24 30.07 -26.74
CA LEU A 39 6.39 29.96 -27.65
C LEU A 39 6.07 30.15 -29.13
N ARG A 40 4.80 30.41 -29.48
CA ARG A 40 4.54 30.92 -30.83
C ARG A 40 5.01 32.38 -30.84
N PRO A 41 6.01 32.76 -31.68
CA PRO A 41 6.33 34.16 -31.86
C PRO A 41 5.02 34.87 -32.18
N SER A 42 4.63 35.81 -31.33
CA SER A 42 3.44 36.59 -31.60
C SER A 42 3.73 37.39 -32.88
N SER A 43 2.70 37.72 -33.67
CA SER A 43 2.86 38.45 -34.93
C SER A 43 3.49 39.85 -34.79
N GLY A 44 3.93 40.25 -33.57
CA GLY A 44 4.62 41.51 -33.27
C GLY A 44 5.93 41.39 -32.47
N ASP A 45 6.49 40.20 -32.25
CA ASP A 45 7.76 40.07 -31.50
C ASP A 45 8.96 40.54 -32.34
N SER A 46 9.73 41.51 -31.85
CA SER A 46 11.03 41.86 -32.44
C SER A 46 12.08 40.78 -32.14
N LEU A 47 13.12 40.69 -32.96
CA LEU A 47 14.23 39.74 -32.77
C LEU A 47 14.90 39.91 -31.39
N LEU A 48 14.97 41.15 -30.89
CA LEU A 48 15.47 41.47 -29.55
C LEU A 48 14.54 41.00 -28.42
N ASP A 49 13.22 40.98 -28.66
CA ASP A 49 12.26 40.49 -27.67
C ASP A 49 12.32 38.97 -27.57
N ILE A 50 12.57 38.28 -28.69
CA ILE A 50 12.82 36.84 -28.73
C ILE A 50 14.11 36.50 -27.97
N GLU A 51 15.21 37.23 -28.20
CA GLU A 51 16.48 37.02 -27.48
C GLU A 51 16.32 37.23 -25.96
N ARG A 52 15.57 38.27 -25.56
CA ARG A 52 15.26 38.52 -24.14
C ARG A 52 14.44 37.39 -23.53
N LYS A 53 13.42 36.89 -24.23
CA LYS A 53 12.61 35.74 -23.79
C LYS A 53 13.47 34.48 -23.62
N LEU A 54 14.36 34.19 -24.58
CA LEU A 54 15.28 33.05 -24.51
C LEU A 54 16.28 33.17 -23.35
N THR A 55 16.84 34.36 -23.13
CA THR A 55 17.77 34.61 -22.02
C THR A 55 17.11 34.39 -20.66
N LEU A 56 15.88 34.90 -20.48
CA LEU A 56 15.11 34.67 -19.26
C LEU A 56 14.79 33.19 -19.04
N ARG A 57 14.49 32.45 -20.12
CA ARG A 57 14.25 30.99 -20.05
C ARG A 57 15.51 30.24 -19.62
N TYR A 58 16.67 30.58 -20.19
CA TYR A 58 17.94 29.98 -19.82
C TYR A 58 18.25 30.20 -18.34
N GLN A 59 18.09 31.43 -17.84
CA GLN A 59 18.29 31.74 -16.42
C GLN A 59 17.29 31.00 -15.51
N SER A 60 16.04 30.82 -15.94
CA SER A 60 15.04 30.06 -15.20
C SER A 60 15.40 28.57 -15.15
N GLN A 61 15.78 28.00 -16.30
CA GLN A 61 16.21 26.61 -16.42
C GLN A 61 17.49 26.34 -15.62
N GLU A 62 18.45 27.26 -15.64
CA GLU A 62 19.68 27.16 -14.84
C GLU A 62 19.36 27.10 -13.35
N LYS A 63 18.47 27.96 -12.85
CA LYS A 63 18.01 27.93 -11.46
C LYS A 63 17.31 26.60 -11.12
N TYR A 64 16.53 26.06 -12.04
CA TYR A 64 15.86 24.77 -11.86
C TYR A 64 16.85 23.60 -11.79
N LEU A 65 17.88 23.61 -12.65
CA LEU A 65 18.96 22.62 -12.62
C LEU A 65 19.78 22.73 -11.34
N GLN A 66 20.08 23.94 -10.87
CA GLN A 66 20.73 24.16 -9.58
C GLN A 66 19.88 23.61 -8.41
N LEU A 67 18.57 23.81 -8.46
CA LEU A 67 17.65 23.30 -7.44
C LEU A 67 17.57 21.77 -7.44
N LEU A 68 17.54 21.15 -8.62
CA LEU A 68 17.63 19.69 -8.77
C LEU A 68 18.97 19.16 -8.24
N GLN A 69 20.07 19.85 -8.52
CA GLN A 69 21.39 19.49 -7.99
C GLN A 69 21.40 19.57 -6.46
N VAL A 70 20.77 20.58 -5.87
CA VAL A 70 20.62 20.70 -4.41
C VAL A 70 19.85 19.52 -3.84
N LEU A 71 18.70 19.19 -4.42
CA LEU A 71 17.89 18.07 -3.99
C LEU A 71 18.60 16.72 -4.14
N SER A 72 19.34 16.51 -5.23
CA SER A 72 20.16 15.31 -5.43
C SER A 72 21.16 15.13 -4.29
N VAL A 73 21.87 16.21 -3.94
CA VAL A 73 22.85 16.17 -2.85
C VAL A 73 22.19 15.92 -1.49
N LEU A 74 21.01 16.50 -1.23
CA LEU A 74 20.25 16.24 0.00
C LEU A 74 19.80 14.77 0.08
N CYS A 75 19.31 14.21 -1.02
CA CYS A 75 18.94 12.80 -1.12
C CYS A 75 20.13 11.85 -0.95
N GLU A 76 21.34 12.23 -1.36
CA GLU A 76 22.52 11.38 -1.20
C GLU A 76 23.12 11.40 0.21
N LYS A 77 22.97 12.53 0.92
CA LYS A 77 23.72 12.77 2.17
C LYS A 77 22.87 12.78 3.44
N ILE A 78 21.57 13.02 3.33
CA ILE A 78 20.68 13.24 4.50
C ILE A 78 19.39 12.37 4.40
N SER A 79 19.19 11.57 3.34
CA SER A 79 17.92 10.87 3.06
C SER A 79 17.32 10.11 4.24
N ASP A 80 18.13 9.36 4.98
CA ASP A 80 17.66 8.36 5.94
C ASP A 80 17.09 8.99 7.23
N SER A 81 17.34 10.28 7.43
CA SER A 81 16.91 11.03 8.62
C SER A 81 16.34 12.41 8.28
N ILE A 82 16.00 12.64 7.00
CA ILE A 82 15.61 13.97 6.55
C ILE A 82 14.32 14.44 7.22
N PHE A 83 13.34 13.55 7.36
CA PHE A 83 12.06 13.83 7.98
C PHE A 83 12.07 13.45 9.45
N THR A 84 11.62 14.39 10.28
CA THR A 84 11.68 14.26 11.75
C THR A 84 10.31 14.10 12.41
N ASP A 85 9.24 14.53 11.74
CA ASP A 85 7.88 14.45 12.25
C ASP A 85 6.86 14.05 11.16
N VAL A 86 5.65 13.70 11.60
CA VAL A 86 4.54 13.30 10.71
C VAL A 86 4.11 14.45 9.80
N LYS A 87 4.18 15.70 10.26
CA LYS A 87 3.75 16.87 9.47
C LYS A 87 4.62 17.00 8.21
N GLN A 88 5.93 16.86 8.33
CA GLN A 88 6.87 16.97 7.22
C GLN A 88 6.67 15.84 6.21
N VAL A 89 6.47 14.61 6.68
CA VAL A 89 6.18 13.48 5.78
C VAL A 89 4.85 13.67 5.05
N VAL A 90 3.81 14.13 5.74
CA VAL A 90 2.51 14.42 5.11
C VAL A 90 2.63 15.53 4.07
N GLU A 91 3.42 16.58 4.34
CA GLU A 91 3.64 17.66 3.38
C GLU A 91 4.41 17.17 2.14
N PHE A 92 5.41 16.32 2.32
CA PHE A 92 6.11 15.65 1.23
C PHE A 92 5.17 14.80 0.37
N VAL A 93 4.36 13.95 1.02
CA VAL A 93 3.38 13.08 0.35
C VAL A 93 2.38 13.93 -0.42
N LEU A 94 1.81 14.97 0.19
CA LEU A 94 0.81 15.83 -0.45
C LEU A 94 1.37 16.43 -1.75
N MET A 95 2.56 17.02 -1.68
CA MET A 95 3.21 17.63 -2.85
C MET A 95 3.55 16.59 -3.93
N THR A 96 3.97 15.40 -3.52
CA THR A 96 4.29 14.30 -4.43
C THR A 96 3.04 13.80 -5.16
N LEU A 97 1.94 13.61 -4.44
CA LEU A 97 0.66 13.19 -5.01
C LEU A 97 0.09 14.25 -5.96
N GLU A 98 0.08 15.53 -5.56
CA GLU A 98 -0.41 16.64 -6.40
C GLU A 98 0.40 16.73 -7.70
N ARG A 99 1.73 16.68 -7.62
CA ARG A 99 2.62 16.73 -8.78
C ARG A 99 2.40 15.55 -9.74
N ALA A 100 2.31 14.34 -9.19
CA ALA A 100 2.07 13.16 -10.00
C ALA A 100 0.67 13.19 -10.64
N CYS A 101 -0.35 13.71 -9.96
CA CYS A 101 -1.67 13.92 -10.57
C CYS A 101 -1.61 14.88 -11.76
N SER A 102 -0.81 15.95 -11.69
CA SER A 102 -0.64 16.88 -12.82
C SER A 102 0.05 16.22 -14.02
N SER A 103 1.04 15.34 -13.80
CA SER A 103 1.76 14.66 -14.89
C SER A 103 1.00 13.48 -15.51
N LEU A 104 -0.12 13.04 -14.93
CA LEU A 104 -1.00 12.06 -15.60
C LEU A 104 -1.65 12.60 -16.88
N SER A 105 -1.72 13.92 -17.02
CA SER A 105 -2.31 14.58 -18.21
C SER A 105 -1.40 14.52 -19.44
N THR A 106 -0.11 14.21 -19.26
CA THR A 106 0.88 14.09 -20.33
C THR A 106 1.21 12.62 -20.60
N SER A 107 0.95 12.15 -21.82
CA SER A 107 1.05 10.72 -22.19
C SER A 107 2.45 10.11 -22.03
N GLU A 108 3.51 10.91 -22.05
CA GLU A 108 4.90 10.44 -21.99
C GLU A 108 5.36 10.06 -20.57
N GLU A 109 4.75 10.65 -19.53
CA GLU A 109 5.16 10.47 -18.13
C GLU A 109 4.17 9.66 -17.28
N ALA A 110 3.08 9.18 -17.90
CA ALA A 110 1.97 8.55 -17.18
C ALA A 110 2.41 7.34 -16.34
N THR A 111 3.31 6.49 -16.84
CA THR A 111 3.78 5.30 -16.09
C THR A 111 4.60 5.68 -14.87
N VAL A 112 5.50 6.65 -14.99
CA VAL A 112 6.34 7.16 -13.89
C VAL A 112 5.45 7.84 -12.85
N ALA A 113 4.43 8.57 -13.29
CA ALA A 113 3.48 9.24 -12.42
C ALA A 113 2.63 8.23 -11.62
N THR A 114 2.09 7.21 -12.28
CA THR A 114 1.37 6.09 -11.63
C THR A 114 2.24 5.39 -10.59
N GLN A 115 3.49 5.07 -10.91
CA GLN A 115 4.43 4.48 -9.96
C GLN A 115 4.68 5.43 -8.76
N THR A 116 4.85 6.72 -9.03
CA THR A 116 5.06 7.75 -8.00
C THR A 116 3.86 7.86 -7.05
N LEU A 117 2.63 7.80 -7.57
CA LEU A 117 1.40 7.76 -6.78
C LEU A 117 1.38 6.54 -5.86
N SER A 118 1.66 5.35 -6.40
CA SER A 118 1.72 4.10 -5.64
C SER A 118 2.76 4.15 -4.52
N MET A 119 3.96 4.68 -4.79
CA MET A 119 5.02 4.83 -3.78
C MET A 119 4.62 5.83 -2.68
N ALA A 120 4.03 6.97 -3.04
CA ALA A 120 3.58 7.97 -2.08
C ALA A 120 2.42 7.46 -1.21
N MET A 121 1.45 6.75 -1.80
CA MET A 121 0.36 6.10 -1.07
C MET A 121 0.87 4.96 -0.17
N GLY A 122 1.86 4.19 -0.62
CA GLY A 122 2.53 3.17 0.19
C GLY A 122 3.20 3.76 1.43
N LEU A 123 3.82 4.94 1.32
CA LEU A 123 4.36 5.66 2.47
C LEU A 123 3.26 6.05 3.47
N VAL A 124 2.10 6.51 3.00
CA VAL A 124 0.95 6.79 3.88
C VAL A 124 0.46 5.52 4.57
N ALA A 125 0.32 4.42 3.84
CA ALA A 125 -0.09 3.14 4.41
C ALA A 125 0.87 2.70 5.52
N ALA A 126 2.19 2.81 5.28
CA ALA A 126 3.22 2.50 6.27
C ALA A 126 3.12 3.38 7.51
N MET A 127 2.88 4.69 7.36
CA MET A 127 2.69 5.60 8.49
C MET A 127 1.45 5.24 9.33
N LEU A 128 0.36 4.85 8.68
CA LEU A 128 -0.87 4.43 9.35
C LEU A 128 -0.73 3.09 10.08
N GLY A 129 0.22 2.24 9.65
CA GLY A 129 0.46 0.91 10.23
C GLY A 129 1.57 0.82 11.27
N ALA A 130 2.61 1.67 11.19
CA ALA A 130 3.84 1.52 11.98
C ALA A 130 4.05 2.56 13.09
N VAL A 131 3.28 3.67 13.10
CA VAL A 131 3.49 4.79 14.02
C VAL A 131 2.30 4.95 14.96
N GLU A 132 2.56 5.13 16.26
CA GLU A 132 1.54 5.59 17.21
C GLU A 132 1.15 7.05 16.86
N LEU A 133 0.15 7.19 15.98
CA LEU A 133 -0.32 8.49 15.52
C LEU A 133 -1.15 9.18 16.60
N THR A 134 -0.74 10.39 16.96
CA THR A 134 -1.46 11.24 17.90
C THR A 134 -2.65 11.94 17.24
N SER A 135 -3.57 12.51 18.04
CA SER A 135 -4.68 13.31 17.50
C SER A 135 -4.20 14.53 16.68
N THR A 136 -3.02 15.07 17.01
CA THR A 136 -2.38 16.15 16.25
C THR A 136 -1.86 15.68 14.89
N ASP A 137 -1.39 14.43 14.78
CA ASP A 137 -0.92 13.85 13.53
C ASP A 137 -2.06 13.66 12.54
N PHE A 138 -3.23 13.22 13.02
CA PHE A 138 -4.44 13.14 12.20
C PHE A 138 -4.92 14.50 11.68
N LYS A 139 -4.60 15.61 12.36
CA LYS A 139 -4.87 16.95 11.82
C LYS A 139 -4.09 17.20 10.53
N TYR A 140 -2.84 16.73 10.47
CA TYR A 140 -2.02 16.82 9.27
C TYR A 140 -2.45 15.82 8.21
N LEU A 141 -2.64 14.54 8.55
CA LEU A 141 -3.09 13.49 7.62
C LEU A 141 -4.40 13.85 6.92
N LYS A 142 -5.33 14.54 7.59
CA LYS A 142 -6.58 15.04 6.99
C LYS A 142 -6.36 15.96 5.78
N ARG A 143 -5.18 16.59 5.64
CA ARG A 143 -4.82 17.38 4.45
C ARG A 143 -4.71 16.53 3.18
N LEU A 144 -4.50 15.21 3.30
CA LEU A 144 -4.42 14.29 2.17
C LEU A 144 -5.79 13.91 1.61
N LEU A 145 -6.86 14.07 2.40
CA LEU A 145 -8.22 13.62 2.02
C LEU A 145 -8.72 14.17 0.68
N PRO A 146 -8.53 15.46 0.32
CA PRO A 146 -9.00 15.99 -0.96
C PRO A 146 -8.30 15.34 -2.16
N VAL A 147 -6.98 15.13 -2.06
CA VAL A 147 -6.18 14.53 -3.15
C VAL A 147 -6.50 13.04 -3.29
N LEU A 148 -6.65 12.32 -2.17
CA LEU A 148 -7.07 10.91 -2.19
C LEU A 148 -8.51 10.73 -2.72
N GLU A 149 -9.43 11.65 -2.39
CA GLU A 149 -10.77 11.67 -2.97
C GLU A 149 -10.73 11.86 -4.49
N ASN A 150 -9.91 12.80 -4.98
CA ASN A 150 -9.75 13.00 -6.41
C ASN A 150 -9.21 11.72 -7.09
N LEU A 151 -8.11 11.17 -6.58
CA LEU A 151 -7.51 9.93 -7.09
C LEU A 151 -8.50 8.75 -7.12
N SER A 152 -9.29 8.59 -6.07
CA SER A 152 -10.30 7.52 -5.99
C SER A 152 -11.39 7.59 -7.08
N ARG A 153 -11.60 8.77 -7.67
CA ARG A 153 -12.65 9.00 -8.68
C ARG A 153 -12.13 9.14 -10.10
N SER A 154 -10.93 9.68 -10.28
CA SER A 154 -10.45 10.15 -11.59
C SER A 154 -9.28 9.35 -12.16
N HIS A 155 -8.59 8.53 -11.37
CA HIS A 155 -7.43 7.79 -11.85
C HIS A 155 -7.83 6.66 -12.82
N PRO A 156 -7.11 6.41 -13.95
CA PRO A 156 -7.50 5.39 -14.93
C PRO A 156 -7.41 3.94 -14.41
N GLU A 157 -6.50 3.67 -13.48
CA GLU A 157 -6.26 2.33 -12.94
C GLU A 157 -7.11 2.05 -11.68
N PRO A 158 -7.91 0.97 -11.65
CA PRO A 158 -8.83 0.68 -10.54
C PRO A 158 -8.12 0.33 -9.24
N VAL A 159 -6.92 -0.27 -9.31
CA VAL A 159 -6.12 -0.62 -8.12
C VAL A 159 -5.72 0.63 -7.33
N ILE A 160 -5.36 1.71 -8.04
CA ILE A 160 -5.03 3.00 -7.41
C ILE A 160 -6.28 3.69 -6.88
N GLN A 161 -7.42 3.56 -7.55
CA GLN A 161 -8.68 4.10 -7.05
C GLN A 161 -9.09 3.44 -5.72
N GLU A 162 -8.97 2.10 -5.64
CA GLU A 162 -9.27 1.31 -4.45
C GLU A 162 -8.32 1.69 -3.29
N LEU A 163 -7.00 1.73 -3.55
CA LEU A 163 -6.02 2.12 -2.54
C LEU A 163 -6.24 3.54 -2.01
N ALA A 164 -6.53 4.49 -2.90
CA ALA A 164 -6.83 5.87 -2.50
C ALA A 164 -8.11 5.96 -1.65
N SER A 165 -9.15 5.19 -2.01
CA SER A 165 -10.39 5.08 -1.24
C SER A 165 -10.13 4.49 0.15
N ASP A 166 -9.37 3.40 0.24
CA ASP A 166 -9.03 2.71 1.49
C ASP A 166 -8.23 3.63 2.42
N LEU A 167 -7.19 4.31 1.91
CA LEU A 167 -6.41 5.28 2.68
C LEU A 167 -7.27 6.44 3.15
N ARG A 168 -8.18 6.94 2.30
CA ARG A 168 -9.10 8.03 2.67
C ARG A 168 -10.01 7.61 3.82
N VAL A 169 -10.63 6.43 3.74
CA VAL A 169 -11.50 5.91 4.79
C VAL A 169 -10.71 5.71 6.08
N THR A 170 -9.51 5.14 5.99
CA THR A 170 -8.64 4.87 7.14
C THR A 170 -8.25 6.18 7.84
N ILE A 171 -7.81 7.20 7.10
CA ILE A 171 -7.48 8.52 7.67
C ILE A 171 -8.72 9.19 8.27
N ALA A 172 -9.85 9.20 7.55
CA ALA A 172 -11.07 9.86 8.00
C ALA A 172 -11.65 9.24 9.27
N THR A 173 -11.50 7.92 9.42
CA THR A 173 -11.97 7.15 10.58
C THR A 173 -10.92 7.00 11.67
N HIS A 174 -9.77 7.67 11.55
CA HIS A 174 -8.66 7.56 12.50
C HIS A 174 -8.21 6.11 12.73
N CYS A 175 -8.04 5.37 11.63
CA CYS A 175 -7.66 3.95 11.61
C CYS A 175 -8.67 2.98 12.26
N ALA A 176 -9.93 3.39 12.48
CA ALA A 176 -10.96 2.48 12.99
C ALA A 176 -11.35 1.39 11.98
N VAL A 177 -11.14 1.64 10.68
CA VAL A 177 -11.31 0.67 9.61
C VAL A 177 -9.91 0.27 9.10
N PRO A 178 -9.54 -1.02 9.11
CA PRO A 178 -8.24 -1.46 8.61
C PRO A 178 -8.18 -1.40 7.07
N LEU A 179 -7.00 -1.08 6.52
CA LEU A 179 -6.73 -1.08 5.08
C LEU A 179 -6.96 -2.49 4.51
N THR A 180 -7.77 -2.61 3.47
CA THR A 180 -8.19 -3.92 2.97
C THR A 180 -7.27 -4.48 1.89
N HIS A 181 -6.60 -3.63 1.09
CA HIS A 181 -5.55 -4.04 0.16
C HIS A 181 -4.55 -2.89 -0.14
N GLY A 182 -3.27 -3.03 0.23
CA GLY A 182 -2.19 -2.17 -0.28
C GLY A 182 -0.94 -1.99 0.60
N ALA A 183 0.13 -2.70 0.21
CA ALA A 183 1.55 -2.55 0.58
C ALA A 183 2.03 -2.92 2.02
N SER A 184 2.51 -4.16 2.13
CA SER A 184 3.62 -4.64 3.00
C SER A 184 3.62 -4.30 4.52
N GLU A 185 3.03 -5.22 5.29
CA GLU A 185 3.60 -5.86 6.51
C GLU A 185 4.35 -5.05 7.59
N GLY A 186 3.65 -4.88 8.72
CA GLY A 186 4.12 -4.76 10.11
C GLY A 186 2.88 -4.53 11.00
N HIS A 187 2.38 -5.52 11.77
CA HIS A 187 2.54 -5.64 13.25
C HIS A 187 2.50 -4.27 13.97
N ASP A 188 1.63 -3.97 14.94
CA ASP A 188 0.71 -4.76 15.77
C ASP A 188 -0.28 -3.81 16.48
N SER A 189 -1.45 -4.32 16.87
CA SER A 189 -2.54 -3.56 17.50
C SER A 189 -2.64 -3.82 19.01
N ASP A 190 -3.00 -2.80 19.80
CA ASP A 190 -3.94 -2.84 20.96
C ASP A 190 -3.91 -1.47 21.69
N LYS A 191 -4.95 -0.88 22.32
CA LYS A 191 -6.39 -1.13 22.49
C LYS A 191 -6.99 0.09 23.24
N MET A 192 -8.32 0.27 23.14
CA MET A 192 -9.30 0.45 24.24
C MET A 192 -10.30 1.64 24.13
N GLU A 193 -11.54 1.25 23.82
CA GLU A 193 -12.87 1.67 24.34
C GLU A 193 -13.26 3.13 24.63
N GLY A 194 -14.39 3.55 24.03
CA GLY A 194 -15.15 4.74 24.44
C GLY A 194 -16.47 5.00 23.69
N LYS A 195 -17.54 4.31 24.11
CA LYS A 195 -19.00 4.58 23.98
C LYS A 195 -19.57 5.60 22.94
N THR A 196 -20.39 5.03 22.05
CA THR A 196 -21.74 5.47 21.62
C THR A 196 -21.91 6.74 20.77
N GLN A 197 -22.23 6.55 19.47
CA GLN A 197 -23.53 6.85 18.83
C GLN A 197 -23.44 6.59 17.30
N LYS A 198 -24.19 5.59 16.81
CA LYS A 198 -24.32 5.23 15.38
C LYS A 198 -25.17 6.27 14.62
N PRO A 199 -24.80 6.56 13.36
CA PRO A 199 -25.76 6.67 12.28
C PRO A 199 -25.59 5.52 11.25
N LYS A 200 -26.72 5.16 10.65
CA LYS A 200 -26.98 3.96 9.83
C LYS A 200 -26.28 3.96 8.45
N ARG A 201 -25.83 2.76 8.03
CA ARG A 201 -25.90 2.08 6.70
C ARG A 201 -24.60 1.31 6.44
N ASP A 202 -24.54 0.00 6.17
CA ASP A 202 -25.55 -0.97 5.79
C ASP A 202 -25.52 -2.21 6.70
N HIS A 203 -26.69 -2.55 7.23
CA HIS A 203 -26.93 -3.86 7.81
C HIS A 203 -27.06 -4.86 6.65
N LEU A 204 -25.99 -5.60 6.34
CA LEU A 204 -26.18 -6.93 5.79
C LEU A 204 -26.58 -7.81 6.97
N THR A 205 -27.89 -7.83 7.20
CA THR A 205 -28.58 -8.74 8.09
C THR A 205 -28.20 -10.17 7.76
N SER A 206 -28.22 -10.99 8.81
CA SER A 206 -27.96 -12.41 8.90
C SER A 206 -28.84 -13.33 8.01
N ASP A 207 -29.43 -12.83 6.93
CA ASP A 207 -30.35 -13.57 6.07
C ASP A 207 -29.66 -13.99 4.76
N MET A 208 -29.14 -15.22 4.80
CA MET A 208 -28.80 -16.08 3.66
C MET A 208 -27.86 -15.51 2.59
N LEU A 209 -26.60 -15.23 2.96
CA LEU A 209 -25.53 -15.61 2.03
C LEU A 209 -25.53 -17.14 1.96
N ASN A 210 -26.00 -17.68 0.84
CA ASN A 210 -25.90 -19.10 0.58
C ASN A 210 -24.42 -19.42 0.34
N ILE A 211 -23.73 -19.94 1.35
CA ILE A 211 -22.31 -20.31 1.23
C ILE A 211 -22.10 -21.29 0.07
N GLN A 212 -23.10 -22.10 -0.25
CA GLN A 212 -23.04 -23.01 -1.40
C GLN A 212 -23.06 -22.28 -2.74
N GLU A 213 -23.67 -21.10 -2.81
CA GLU A 213 -23.59 -20.20 -3.98
C GLU A 213 -22.21 -19.56 -4.07
N VAL A 214 -21.67 -19.06 -2.94
CA VAL A 214 -20.32 -18.48 -2.89
C VAL A 214 -19.26 -19.52 -3.27
N LEU A 215 -19.39 -20.75 -2.78
CA LEU A 215 -18.51 -21.87 -3.13
C LEU A 215 -18.58 -22.18 -4.63
N LYS A 216 -19.76 -22.08 -5.26
CA LYS A 216 -19.89 -22.22 -6.72
C LYS A 216 -19.23 -21.06 -7.45
N SER A 217 -19.47 -19.83 -7.02
CA SER A 217 -18.86 -18.63 -7.61
C SER A 217 -17.33 -18.63 -7.52
N ALA A 218 -16.75 -19.27 -6.51
CA ALA A 218 -15.30 -19.44 -6.38
C ALA A 218 -14.68 -20.44 -7.37
N THR A 219 -15.51 -21.08 -8.21
CA THR A 219 -15.10 -21.89 -9.36
C THR A 219 -15.60 -21.32 -10.68
N ASP A 220 -16.12 -20.09 -10.67
CA ASP A 220 -16.65 -19.43 -11.87
C ASP A 220 -15.54 -19.17 -12.90
N GLY A 221 -15.89 -19.26 -14.19
CA GLY A 221 -14.95 -18.96 -15.28
C GLY A 221 -14.58 -17.48 -15.38
N ASN A 222 -15.41 -16.59 -14.82
CA ASN A 222 -15.12 -15.17 -14.71
C ASN A 222 -14.15 -14.91 -13.54
N VAL A 223 -12.94 -14.46 -13.89
CA VAL A 223 -11.85 -14.14 -12.95
C VAL A 223 -12.29 -13.17 -11.83
N PRO A 224 -12.89 -11.99 -12.14
CA PRO A 224 -13.44 -11.10 -11.12
C PRO A 224 -14.43 -11.76 -10.15
N THR A 225 -15.41 -12.51 -10.66
CA THR A 225 -16.41 -13.21 -9.85
C THR A 225 -15.76 -14.22 -8.91
N ARG A 226 -14.82 -15.00 -9.44
CA ARG A 226 -14.06 -15.99 -8.69
C ARG A 226 -13.22 -15.36 -7.58
N ALA A 227 -12.47 -14.31 -7.89
CA ALA A 227 -11.64 -13.61 -6.92
C ALA A 227 -12.48 -12.92 -5.82
N ALA A 228 -13.64 -12.35 -6.16
CA ALA A 228 -14.57 -11.77 -5.18
C ALA A 228 -15.18 -12.84 -4.25
N ALA A 229 -15.50 -14.02 -4.79
CA ALA A 229 -16.01 -15.14 -4.01
C ALA A 229 -14.95 -15.67 -3.02
N LEU A 230 -13.70 -15.83 -3.46
CA LEU A 230 -12.58 -16.22 -2.59
C LEU A 230 -12.36 -15.21 -1.44
N ARG A 231 -12.37 -13.91 -1.75
CA ARG A 231 -12.28 -12.85 -0.71
C ARG A 231 -13.45 -12.89 0.27
N THR A 232 -14.65 -13.19 -0.21
CA THR A 232 -15.84 -13.32 0.63
C THR A 232 -15.70 -14.52 1.59
N LEU A 233 -15.20 -15.66 1.10
CA LEU A 233 -14.92 -16.82 1.95
C LEU A 233 -13.85 -16.54 3.00
N THR A 234 -12.77 -15.83 2.64
CA THR A 234 -11.73 -15.39 3.59
C THR A 234 -12.33 -14.55 4.71
N ARG A 235 -13.16 -13.56 4.39
CA ARG A 235 -13.83 -12.73 5.39
C ARG A 235 -14.72 -13.54 6.33
N LEU A 236 -15.45 -14.52 5.80
CA LEU A 236 -16.29 -15.41 6.61
C LEU A 236 -15.46 -16.32 7.52
N LEU A 237 -14.27 -16.75 7.08
CA LEU A 237 -13.32 -17.49 7.91
C LEU A 237 -12.77 -16.63 9.05
N GLU A 238 -12.41 -15.38 8.79
CA GLU A 238 -11.95 -14.43 9.81
C GLU A 238 -13.04 -14.18 10.87
N GLN A 239 -14.29 -14.09 10.44
CA GLN A 239 -15.46 -13.92 11.31
C GLN A 239 -15.88 -15.21 12.03
N ARG A 240 -15.20 -16.33 11.80
CA ARG A 240 -15.55 -17.66 12.35
C ARG A 240 -17.01 -18.05 12.10
N HIS A 241 -17.51 -17.76 10.90
CA HIS A 241 -18.90 -18.02 10.56
C HIS A 241 -19.20 -19.55 10.62
N PRO A 242 -20.24 -19.99 11.35
CA PRO A 242 -20.42 -21.40 11.72
C PRO A 242 -20.51 -22.34 10.51
N LYS A 243 -21.21 -21.93 9.46
CA LYS A 243 -21.36 -22.71 8.23
C LYS A 243 -20.05 -22.85 7.42
N VAL A 244 -19.15 -21.88 7.51
CA VAL A 244 -17.82 -21.96 6.85
C VAL A 244 -16.89 -22.84 7.68
N THR A 245 -17.02 -22.80 9.01
CA THR A 245 -16.34 -23.74 9.91
C THR A 245 -16.80 -25.19 9.69
N GLU A 246 -18.09 -25.40 9.42
CA GLU A 246 -18.65 -26.72 9.07
C GLU A 246 -18.07 -27.26 7.76
N HIS A 247 -17.98 -26.42 6.72
CA HIS A 247 -17.46 -26.80 5.40
C HIS A 247 -15.96 -26.52 5.23
N ARG A 248 -15.20 -26.47 6.33
CA ARG A 248 -13.79 -26.04 6.34
C ARG A 248 -12.88 -26.82 5.41
N GLU A 249 -13.11 -28.12 5.24
CA GLU A 249 -12.30 -28.98 4.36
C GLU A 249 -12.55 -28.66 2.89
N GLN A 250 -13.81 -28.45 2.51
CA GLN A 250 -14.18 -28.05 1.15
C GLN A 250 -13.64 -26.66 0.83
N VAL A 251 -13.73 -25.73 1.77
CA VAL A 251 -13.18 -24.37 1.64
C VAL A 251 -11.65 -24.41 1.52
N MET A 252 -10.99 -25.27 2.29
CA MET A 252 -9.54 -25.47 2.21
C MET A 252 -9.12 -26.00 0.84
N GLN A 253 -9.77 -27.06 0.34
CA GLN A 253 -9.45 -27.62 -0.98
C GLN A 253 -9.67 -26.57 -2.08
N LEU A 254 -10.79 -25.85 -2.04
CA LEU A 254 -11.09 -24.77 -2.98
C LEU A 254 -9.98 -23.71 -3.02
N PHE A 255 -9.46 -23.29 -1.86
CA PHE A 255 -8.35 -22.34 -1.82
C PHE A 255 -7.05 -22.94 -2.39
N LEU A 256 -6.73 -24.19 -2.06
CA LEU A 256 -5.54 -24.86 -2.58
C LEU A 256 -5.61 -25.05 -4.10
N ASP A 257 -6.76 -25.43 -4.65
CA ASP A 257 -6.97 -25.57 -6.10
C ASP A 257 -6.80 -24.23 -6.84
N ASN A 258 -7.17 -23.12 -6.18
CA ASN A 258 -7.01 -21.79 -6.74
C ASN A 258 -5.58 -21.23 -6.64
N LEU A 259 -4.65 -21.89 -5.93
CA LEU A 259 -3.23 -21.51 -5.91
C LEU A 259 -2.51 -21.80 -7.23
N GLU A 260 -2.99 -22.79 -7.99
CA GLU A 260 -2.38 -23.19 -9.26
C GLU A 260 -2.83 -22.32 -10.44
N GLN A 261 -3.81 -21.42 -10.23
CA GLN A 261 -4.35 -20.57 -11.28
C GLN A 261 -3.30 -19.57 -11.79
N GLU A 262 -3.32 -19.28 -13.09
CA GLU A 262 -2.39 -18.33 -13.73
C GLU A 262 -2.70 -16.88 -13.33
N ASP A 263 -3.98 -16.54 -13.15
CA ASP A 263 -4.41 -15.18 -12.85
C ASP A 263 -4.06 -14.74 -11.42
N SER A 264 -3.39 -13.58 -11.31
CA SER A 264 -2.90 -13.04 -10.05
C SER A 264 -3.99 -12.62 -9.08
N PHE A 265 -5.13 -12.13 -9.55
CA PHE A 265 -6.23 -11.79 -8.65
C PHE A 265 -6.81 -13.04 -7.99
N VAL A 266 -6.78 -14.18 -8.68
CA VAL A 266 -7.29 -15.45 -8.15
C VAL A 266 -6.29 -16.09 -7.19
N TYR A 267 -5.04 -16.32 -7.61
CA TYR A 267 -4.09 -17.02 -6.73
C TYR A 267 -3.69 -16.17 -5.52
N LEU A 268 -3.63 -14.83 -5.61
CA LEU A 268 -3.36 -13.97 -4.44
C LEU A 268 -4.54 -13.99 -3.45
N SER A 269 -5.79 -13.97 -3.96
CA SER A 269 -6.98 -14.13 -3.12
C SER A 269 -6.98 -15.49 -2.43
N ALA A 270 -6.50 -16.53 -3.12
CA ALA A 270 -6.37 -17.87 -2.57
C ALA A 270 -5.29 -17.95 -1.48
N ILE A 271 -4.10 -17.40 -1.73
CA ILE A 271 -3.02 -17.32 -0.75
C ILE A 271 -3.51 -16.65 0.54
N GLN A 272 -4.27 -15.57 0.43
CA GLN A 272 -4.82 -14.88 1.60
C GLN A 272 -5.77 -15.78 2.39
N GLY A 273 -6.66 -16.51 1.72
CA GLY A 273 -7.57 -17.48 2.37
C GLY A 273 -6.82 -18.63 3.05
N VAL A 274 -5.80 -19.18 2.40
CA VAL A 274 -4.93 -20.23 2.95
C VAL A 274 -4.19 -19.73 4.21
N ALA A 275 -3.68 -18.50 4.18
CA ALA A 275 -3.01 -17.90 5.34
C ALA A 275 -3.97 -17.78 6.54
N VAL A 276 -5.21 -17.35 6.33
CA VAL A 276 -6.24 -17.32 7.37
C VAL A 276 -6.55 -18.73 7.88
N LEU A 277 -6.76 -19.70 6.99
CA LEU A 277 -7.00 -21.10 7.35
C LEU A 277 -5.86 -21.72 8.16
N SER A 278 -4.61 -21.35 7.87
CA SER A 278 -3.45 -21.86 8.60
C SER A 278 -3.50 -21.50 10.09
N GLY A 279 -4.09 -20.36 10.46
CA GLY A 279 -4.31 -19.99 11.87
C GLY A 279 -5.37 -20.85 12.58
N TYR A 280 -6.21 -21.57 11.83
CA TYR A 280 -7.28 -22.42 12.37
C TYR A 280 -6.93 -23.92 12.34
N ILE A 281 -6.29 -24.39 11.26
CA ILE A 281 -5.99 -25.81 11.02
C ILE A 281 -4.56 -26.00 10.44
N PRO A 282 -3.52 -25.56 11.17
CA PRO A 282 -2.13 -25.61 10.67
C PRO A 282 -1.65 -27.01 10.33
N ASP A 283 -2.05 -28.00 11.13
CA ASP A 283 -1.66 -29.41 10.99
C ASP A 283 -2.12 -30.04 9.68
N ARG A 284 -3.05 -29.41 8.97
CA ARG A 284 -3.53 -29.84 7.65
C ARG A 284 -2.96 -28.98 6.52
N VAL A 285 -2.97 -27.66 6.69
CA VAL A 285 -2.56 -26.72 5.63
C VAL A 285 -1.06 -26.78 5.36
N LEU A 286 -0.23 -26.74 6.41
CA LEU A 286 1.23 -26.66 6.25
C LEU A 286 1.84 -27.91 5.59
N PRO A 287 1.48 -29.15 5.97
CA PRO A 287 2.04 -30.33 5.31
C PRO A 287 1.72 -30.40 3.82
N ILE A 288 0.52 -29.95 3.41
CA ILE A 288 0.12 -29.93 2.00
C ILE A 288 0.98 -28.93 1.22
N LEU A 289 1.11 -27.70 1.70
CA LEU A 289 1.91 -26.66 1.06
C LEU A 289 3.40 -27.05 0.98
N LEU A 290 3.96 -27.61 2.05
CA LEU A 290 5.36 -28.08 2.07
C LEU A 290 5.59 -29.23 1.10
N THR A 291 4.64 -30.15 1.00
CA THR A 291 4.70 -31.27 0.04
C THR A 291 4.64 -30.74 -1.39
N GLN A 292 3.72 -29.82 -1.70
CA GLN A 292 3.62 -29.19 -3.02
C GLN A 292 4.86 -28.37 -3.37
N TYR A 293 5.40 -27.61 -2.42
CA TYR A 293 6.64 -26.84 -2.59
C TYR A 293 7.83 -27.75 -2.90
N ASN A 294 7.99 -28.87 -2.17
CA ASN A 294 9.08 -29.82 -2.40
C ASN A 294 8.91 -30.62 -3.69
N ASN A 295 7.68 -30.98 -4.07
CA ASN A 295 7.43 -31.69 -5.32
C ASN A 295 7.74 -30.83 -6.55
N SER A 296 7.54 -29.51 -6.46
CA SER A 296 7.97 -28.55 -7.49
C SER A 296 9.51 -28.39 -7.59
N ALA A 297 10.26 -28.94 -6.62
CA ALA A 297 11.72 -28.93 -6.61
C ALA A 297 12.37 -30.08 -7.39
N SER A 298 11.61 -31.13 -7.71
CA SER A 298 12.17 -32.38 -8.22
C SER A 298 12.51 -32.29 -9.71
N PRO A 299 13.76 -32.54 -10.13
CA PRO A 299 14.19 -32.43 -11.52
C PRO A 299 13.54 -33.46 -12.48
N ASN A 300 12.85 -34.47 -11.94
CA ASN A 300 12.12 -35.48 -12.72
C ASN A 300 10.67 -35.09 -13.07
N ASN A 301 10.13 -34.01 -12.52
CA ASN A 301 8.78 -33.52 -12.83
C ASN A 301 8.86 -32.29 -13.75
N LYS A 302 8.92 -32.53 -15.06
CA LYS A 302 8.97 -31.51 -16.12
C LYS A 302 7.71 -30.62 -16.24
N THR A 303 6.75 -30.72 -15.32
CA THR A 303 5.41 -30.10 -15.47
C THR A 303 5.04 -29.10 -14.37
N LEU A 304 5.90 -28.81 -13.39
CA LEU A 304 5.60 -27.81 -12.36
C LEU A 304 6.57 -26.62 -12.47
N SER A 305 5.99 -25.49 -12.88
CA SER A 305 6.68 -24.24 -13.21
C SER A 305 7.42 -23.64 -12.00
N PRO A 306 8.58 -22.98 -12.19
CA PRO A 306 9.19 -22.14 -11.15
C PRO A 306 8.20 -21.11 -10.56
N GLU A 307 7.18 -20.74 -11.33
CA GLU A 307 6.08 -19.89 -10.91
C GLU A 307 5.21 -20.53 -9.81
N THR A 308 4.86 -21.82 -9.94
CA THR A 308 4.10 -22.54 -8.91
C THR A 308 4.88 -22.58 -7.60
N ARG A 309 6.20 -22.79 -7.67
CA ARG A 309 7.08 -22.77 -6.49
C ARG A 309 7.09 -21.41 -5.80
N MET A 310 7.09 -20.32 -6.57
CA MET A 310 7.00 -18.97 -6.05
C MET A 310 5.66 -18.74 -5.33
N LYS A 311 4.53 -19.14 -5.92
CA LYS A 311 3.19 -19.06 -5.31
C LYS A 311 3.12 -19.85 -4.00
N MET A 312 3.64 -21.07 -3.98
CA MET A 312 3.69 -21.90 -2.75
C MET A 312 4.60 -21.31 -1.68
N GLY A 313 5.76 -20.75 -2.08
CA GLY A 313 6.68 -20.07 -1.16
C GLY A 313 6.05 -18.85 -0.51
N GLU A 314 5.30 -18.06 -1.26
CA GLU A 314 4.54 -16.93 -0.76
C GLU A 314 3.41 -17.38 0.18
N ALA A 315 2.68 -18.44 -0.16
CA ALA A 315 1.66 -19.03 0.72
C ALA A 315 2.25 -19.48 2.06
N LEU A 316 3.37 -20.20 2.04
CA LEU A 316 4.07 -20.64 3.23
C LEU A 316 4.54 -19.45 4.08
N MET A 317 5.11 -18.42 3.46
CA MET A 317 5.55 -17.20 4.14
C MET A 317 4.38 -16.48 4.85
N ARG A 318 3.20 -16.38 4.21
CA ARG A 318 2.02 -15.79 4.85
C ARG A 318 1.48 -16.68 5.98
N CYS A 319 1.48 -17.99 5.81
CA CYS A 319 1.06 -18.92 6.87
C CYS A 319 1.95 -18.82 8.10
N THR A 320 3.29 -18.77 7.94
CA THR A 320 4.22 -18.65 9.08
C THR A 320 4.03 -17.33 9.82
N ARG A 321 3.74 -16.23 9.12
CA ARG A 321 3.38 -14.94 9.75
C ARG A 321 2.08 -15.01 10.53
N THR A 322 1.01 -15.59 9.96
CA THR A 322 -0.27 -15.75 10.66
C THR A 322 -0.10 -16.62 11.91
N LEU A 323 0.67 -17.70 11.82
CA LEU A 323 0.95 -18.57 12.96
C LEU A 323 1.80 -17.89 14.03
N GLY A 324 2.79 -17.09 13.64
CA GLY A 324 3.57 -16.27 14.57
C GLY A 324 2.69 -15.30 15.36
N LYS A 325 1.74 -14.65 14.69
CA LYS A 325 0.71 -13.82 15.35
C LYS A 325 -0.12 -14.65 16.32
N CYS A 326 -0.70 -15.76 15.88
CA CYS A 326 -1.50 -16.63 16.74
C CYS A 326 -0.72 -17.17 17.95
N LEU A 327 0.56 -17.52 17.78
CA LEU A 327 1.44 -17.95 18.86
C LEU A 327 1.64 -16.82 19.86
N HIS A 328 1.96 -15.60 19.42
CA HIS A 328 2.04 -14.43 20.32
C HIS A 328 0.72 -14.19 21.07
N CYS A 329 -0.43 -14.28 20.38
CA CYS A 329 -1.76 -14.16 21.01
C CYS A 329 -2.05 -15.28 22.03
N VAL A 330 -1.48 -16.47 21.86
CA VAL A 330 -1.64 -17.61 22.78
C VAL A 330 -0.65 -17.55 23.95
N TYR A 331 0.56 -17.02 23.74
CA TYR A 331 1.54 -16.77 24.80
C TYR A 331 1.08 -15.66 25.75
N ASP A 332 0.33 -14.64 25.27
CA ASP A 332 -0.29 -13.61 26.12
C ASP A 332 -1.51 -14.13 26.92
N ARG A 333 -2.06 -15.31 26.56
CA ARG A 333 -3.21 -15.93 27.26
C ARG A 333 -2.87 -17.16 28.10
N ARG A 334 -1.59 -17.56 28.20
CA ARG A 334 -1.14 -18.74 28.96
C ARG A 334 0.08 -18.53 29.86
N ILE A 335 0.36 -17.32 30.34
CA ILE A 335 1.17 -17.12 31.56
C ILE A 335 0.35 -17.51 32.80
N SER A 336 -0.09 -18.77 32.87
CA SER A 336 -0.46 -19.36 34.15
C SER A 336 -0.27 -20.87 34.25
N TYR A 337 0.05 -21.66 33.19
CA TYR A 337 0.12 -23.13 33.37
C TYR A 337 1.12 -23.97 32.55
N PHE A 338 2.00 -23.43 31.69
CA PHE A 338 2.91 -24.30 30.92
C PHE A 338 4.35 -23.77 30.83
N HIS A 339 4.91 -23.40 31.99
CA HIS A 339 6.34 -23.59 32.20
C HIS A 339 6.57 -25.11 32.35
N CYS A 340 7.62 -25.66 31.73
CA CYS A 340 7.95 -27.09 31.66
C CYS A 340 7.16 -27.94 30.66
N THR A 341 7.65 -28.05 29.43
CA THR A 341 8.33 -29.28 28.92
C THR A 341 8.55 -29.13 27.42
N PHE A 342 9.71 -29.63 26.94
CA PHE A 342 10.16 -29.66 25.54
C PHE A 342 10.84 -28.41 24.98
N LEU A 343 12.07 -28.19 25.46
CA LEU A 343 13.18 -27.74 24.62
C LEU A 343 14.36 -28.70 24.86
N TRP A 344 14.55 -29.62 23.92
CA TRP A 344 15.85 -30.07 23.42
C TRP A 344 15.75 -30.08 21.90
#